data_AF-A0A7C5CEV2-F1
#
_entry.id   AF-A0A7C5CEV2-F1
#
_cell.length_a   1.000
_cell.length_b   1.000
_cell.length_c   1.000
_cell.angle_alpha   90.00
_cell.angle_beta   90.00
_cell.angle_gamma   90.00
#
_symmetry.space_group_name_H-M   'P 1'
#
loop_
_entity.id
_entity.type
_entity.pdbx_description
1 polymer ?
#
loop_
_entity_poly.entity_id
_entity_poly.type
_entity_poly.pdbx_seq_one_letter_code
_entity_poly.pdbx_strand_id
1 'polypeptide(L)'
;MFYGSITALITPFRDGAVDKKAFADLVEWQIEQGTNGLVPMGTTGESPTVSHGEHRDIVALCVEVAAGRVPVIAGAGSNATTEAVELATFARQAGADAILTVSPYYNKPSQEGQFLHFKTIAEACGLPVILYNIPGRSIVEIGVETMARLRESCPNIIGVKDATANLGRATLDRQVLGEDFVMLSGEDITALGYNAHGGQGCISVTSNIAPALCARFQASCTQGDYAGALKIQDKLAPLHQALFVEPNPAGAKYAAQKLGLCSAETRLPLVELSDETKPVIDAAMAHAGLI
;
A
#
# COMPACT_ATOMS: atom_id res chain seq x y z
N MET A 1 -13.13 0.49 9.39
CA MET A 1 -12.78 -0.83 8.84
C MET A 1 -11.30 -0.89 8.51
N PHE A 2 -10.77 0.08 7.76
CA PHE A 2 -9.34 0.17 7.42
C PHE A 2 -8.65 1.21 8.28
N TYR A 3 -7.65 0.79 9.06
CA TYR A 3 -6.83 1.63 9.94
C TYR A 3 -5.55 0.88 10.30
N GLY A 4 -4.63 1.55 10.96
CA GLY A 4 -3.44 0.92 11.53
C GLY A 4 -2.35 0.63 10.51
N SER A 5 -1.60 -0.45 10.73
CA SER A 5 -0.53 -0.91 9.84
C SER A 5 -1.09 -1.84 8.78
N ILE A 6 -1.17 -1.38 7.54
CA ILE A 6 -1.67 -2.16 6.40
C ILE A 6 -0.50 -2.42 5.46
N THR A 7 -0.22 -3.68 5.13
CA THR A 7 0.98 -4.03 4.35
C THR A 7 0.73 -3.96 2.86
N ALA A 8 1.51 -3.12 2.17
CA ALA A 8 1.64 -3.17 0.71
C ALA A 8 2.50 -4.37 0.31
N LEU A 9 1.88 -5.53 0.18
CA LEU A 9 2.57 -6.82 0.00
C LEU A 9 3.47 -6.81 -1.23
N ILE A 10 4.70 -7.29 -1.06
CA ILE A 10 5.54 -7.74 -2.18
C ILE A 10 4.95 -8.99 -2.83
N THR A 11 5.35 -9.26 -4.08
CA THR A 11 5.01 -10.50 -4.79
C THR A 11 6.26 -11.37 -4.91
N PRO A 12 6.39 -12.44 -4.13
CA PRO A 12 7.48 -13.40 -4.30
C PRO A 12 7.54 -13.98 -5.71
N PHE A 13 8.73 -13.97 -6.32
CA PHE A 13 9.00 -14.67 -7.57
C PHE A 13 10.07 -15.74 -7.35
N ARG A 14 10.04 -16.77 -8.21
CA ARG A 14 11.07 -17.78 -8.32
C ARG A 14 11.11 -18.29 -9.76
N ASP A 15 12.29 -18.23 -10.36
CA ASP A 15 12.54 -18.69 -11.74
C ASP A 15 11.60 -18.02 -12.76
N GLY A 16 11.32 -16.73 -12.56
CA GLY A 16 10.44 -15.91 -13.37
C GLY A 16 8.95 -16.06 -13.08
N ALA A 17 8.53 -17.02 -12.25
CA ALA A 17 7.13 -17.30 -11.93
C ALA A 17 6.74 -16.81 -10.52
N VAL A 18 5.44 -16.60 -10.28
CA VAL A 18 4.91 -16.29 -8.94
C VAL A 18 5.17 -17.46 -7.99
N ASP A 19 5.89 -17.21 -6.89
CA ASP A 19 6.11 -18.19 -5.82
C ASP A 19 4.90 -18.17 -4.87
N LYS A 20 3.85 -18.92 -5.26
CA LYS A 20 2.58 -18.97 -4.52
C LYS A 20 2.75 -19.44 -3.07
N LYS A 21 3.68 -20.37 -2.81
CA LYS A 21 3.93 -20.85 -1.45
C LYS A 21 4.54 -19.74 -0.61
N ALA A 22 5.60 -19.10 -1.08
CA ALA A 22 6.23 -18.00 -0.35
C ALA A 22 5.27 -16.82 -0.13
N PHE A 23 4.39 -16.54 -1.10
CA PHE A 23 3.35 -15.53 -0.92
C PHE A 23 2.35 -15.89 0.18
N ALA A 24 1.86 -17.14 0.21
CA ALA A 24 0.96 -17.60 1.27
C ALA A 24 1.62 -17.56 2.65
N ASP A 25 2.87 -18.02 2.76
CA ASP A 25 3.65 -17.98 4.01
C ASP A 25 3.88 -16.52 4.46
N LEU A 26 4.17 -15.59 3.52
CA LEU A 26 4.31 -14.17 3.80
C LEU A 26 3.01 -13.57 4.35
N VAL A 27 1.85 -13.90 3.75
CA VAL A 27 0.53 -13.44 4.23
C VAL A 27 0.25 -13.95 5.64
N GLU A 28 0.50 -15.23 5.91
CA GLU A 28 0.32 -15.80 7.26
C GLU A 28 1.21 -15.09 8.28
N TRP A 29 2.49 -14.94 7.97
CA TRP A 29 3.44 -14.26 8.85
C TRP A 29 3.04 -12.81 9.12
N GLN A 30 2.54 -12.07 8.12
CA GLN A 30 2.02 -10.71 8.33
C GLN A 30 0.88 -10.68 9.35
N ILE A 31 -0.08 -11.59 9.21
CA ILE A 31 -1.23 -11.71 10.13
C ILE A 31 -0.76 -12.07 11.53
N GLU A 32 0.12 -13.06 11.68
CA GLU A 32 0.69 -13.49 12.96
C GLU A 32 1.45 -12.36 13.67
N GLN A 33 2.11 -11.49 12.92
CA GLN A 33 2.86 -10.35 13.44
C GLN A 33 1.97 -9.12 13.77
N GLY A 34 0.66 -9.21 13.56
CA GLY A 34 -0.31 -8.20 13.98
C GLY A 34 -0.57 -7.09 12.96
N THR A 35 -0.26 -7.31 11.67
CA THR A 35 -0.70 -6.41 10.59
C THR A 35 -2.23 -6.28 10.58
N ASN A 36 -2.74 -5.06 10.36
CA ASN A 36 -4.17 -4.73 10.42
C ASN A 36 -4.91 -4.89 9.09
N GLY A 37 -4.19 -5.09 7.98
CA GLY A 37 -4.77 -5.31 6.66
C GLY A 37 -3.72 -5.55 5.60
N LEU A 38 -4.14 -6.06 4.45
CA LEU A 38 -3.24 -6.50 3.38
C LEU A 38 -3.62 -5.85 2.05
N VAL A 39 -2.63 -5.39 1.29
CA VAL A 39 -2.81 -4.88 -0.07
C VAL A 39 -2.03 -5.74 -1.06
N PRO A 40 -2.62 -6.80 -1.63
CA PRO A 40 -2.04 -7.50 -2.77
C PRO A 40 -2.14 -6.63 -4.03
N MET A 41 -1.21 -6.82 -4.96
CA MET A 41 -1.23 -6.16 -6.27
C MET A 41 -1.27 -4.63 -6.25
N GLY A 42 -0.71 -4.02 -5.20
CA GLY A 42 -0.31 -2.61 -5.22
C GLY A 42 1.01 -2.38 -5.97
N THR A 43 1.54 -1.16 -5.89
CA THR A 43 2.83 -0.80 -6.51
C THR A 43 3.98 -1.70 -6.04
N THR A 44 4.05 -1.97 -4.74
CA THR A 44 5.10 -2.80 -4.11
C THR A 44 5.00 -4.27 -4.50
N GLY A 45 3.82 -4.73 -4.91
CA GLY A 45 3.59 -6.07 -5.45
C GLY A 45 3.95 -6.20 -6.93
N GLU A 46 4.62 -5.21 -7.53
CA GLU A 46 5.04 -5.21 -8.93
C GLU A 46 3.85 -5.40 -9.91
N SER A 47 2.69 -4.82 -9.61
CA SER A 47 1.50 -4.91 -10.46
C SER A 47 1.73 -4.60 -11.96
N PRO A 48 2.69 -3.75 -12.39
CA PRO A 48 2.96 -3.52 -13.81
C PRO A 48 3.64 -4.66 -14.57
N THR A 49 4.29 -5.61 -13.87
CA THR A 49 5.09 -6.70 -14.50
C THR A 49 4.47 -8.09 -14.29
N VAL A 50 3.24 -8.15 -13.78
CA VAL A 50 2.43 -9.37 -13.72
C VAL A 50 1.35 -9.36 -14.81
N SER A 51 1.02 -10.53 -15.32
CA SER A 51 -0.11 -10.68 -16.24
C SER A 51 -1.45 -10.52 -15.50
N HIS A 52 -2.54 -10.25 -16.23
CA HIS A 52 -3.89 -10.24 -15.62
C HIS A 52 -4.26 -11.58 -14.96
N GLY A 53 -3.79 -12.70 -15.50
CA GLY A 53 -4.00 -14.01 -14.88
C GLY A 53 -3.31 -14.13 -13.53
N GLU A 54 -2.03 -13.74 -13.46
CA GLU A 54 -1.26 -13.73 -12.21
C GLU A 54 -1.83 -12.73 -11.20
N HIS A 55 -2.23 -11.53 -11.64
CA HIS A 55 -2.88 -10.55 -10.77
C HIS A 55 -4.10 -11.15 -10.08
N ARG A 56 -4.98 -11.79 -10.86
CA ARG A 56 -6.18 -12.45 -10.37
C ARG A 56 -5.87 -13.58 -9.38
N ASP A 57 -4.91 -14.43 -9.73
CA ASP A 57 -4.45 -15.53 -8.88
C ASP A 57 -3.91 -15.03 -7.53
N ILE A 58 -3.12 -13.96 -7.54
CA ILE A 58 -2.48 -13.42 -6.31
C ILE A 58 -3.52 -12.74 -5.41
N VAL A 59 -4.47 -12.00 -5.98
CA VAL A 59 -5.59 -11.43 -5.20
C VAL A 59 -6.43 -12.54 -4.57
N ALA A 60 -6.82 -13.55 -5.35
CA ALA A 60 -7.61 -14.68 -4.85
C ALA A 60 -6.87 -15.45 -3.73
N LEU A 61 -5.58 -15.73 -3.93
CA LEU A 61 -4.75 -16.39 -2.93
C LEU A 61 -4.62 -15.56 -1.65
N CYS A 62 -4.46 -14.24 -1.76
CA CYS A 62 -4.40 -13.36 -0.59
C CYS A 62 -5.70 -13.40 0.22
N VAL A 63 -6.86 -13.34 -0.45
CA VAL A 63 -8.18 -13.46 0.21
C VAL A 63 -8.35 -14.83 0.86
N GLU A 64 -8.01 -15.90 0.15
CA GLU A 64 -8.09 -17.28 0.64
C GLU A 64 -7.26 -17.45 1.92
N VAL A 65 -5.98 -17.05 1.89
CA VAL A 65 -5.09 -17.19 3.04
C VAL A 65 -5.51 -16.26 4.17
N ALA A 66 -5.91 -15.01 3.89
CA ALA A 66 -6.38 -14.09 4.93
C ALA A 66 -7.59 -14.66 5.68
N ALA A 67 -8.49 -15.39 4.99
CA ALA A 67 -9.62 -16.10 5.58
C ALA A 67 -10.48 -15.22 6.53
N GLY A 68 -10.62 -13.93 6.20
CA GLY A 68 -11.37 -12.96 6.99
C GLY A 68 -10.72 -12.53 8.32
N ARG A 69 -9.49 -12.96 8.62
CA ARG A 69 -8.77 -12.58 9.85
C ARG A 69 -8.34 -11.11 9.87
N VAL A 70 -8.01 -10.58 8.69
CA VAL A 70 -7.72 -9.17 8.44
C VAL A 70 -8.31 -8.77 7.08
N PRO A 71 -8.67 -7.49 6.88
CA PRO A 71 -9.19 -7.04 5.61
C PRO A 71 -8.16 -7.10 4.47
N VAL A 72 -8.62 -7.47 3.29
CA VAL A 72 -7.85 -7.45 2.04
C VAL A 72 -8.33 -6.32 1.13
N ILE A 73 -7.44 -5.39 0.81
CA ILE A 73 -7.67 -4.27 -0.10
C ILE A 73 -6.97 -4.58 -1.42
N ALA A 74 -7.70 -5.07 -2.43
CA ALA A 74 -7.08 -5.48 -3.69
C ALA A 74 -6.64 -4.27 -4.53
N GLY A 75 -5.41 -4.27 -5.04
CA GLY A 75 -4.97 -3.29 -6.04
C GLY A 75 -5.75 -3.45 -7.35
N ALA A 76 -6.54 -2.45 -7.71
CA ALA A 76 -7.40 -2.43 -8.91
C ALA A 76 -7.31 -1.07 -9.63
N GLY A 77 -6.07 -0.61 -9.85
CA GLY A 77 -5.78 0.62 -10.58
C GLY A 77 -5.27 0.34 -11.99
N SER A 78 -5.65 1.19 -12.93
CA SER A 78 -5.09 1.24 -14.28
C SER A 78 -5.18 2.68 -14.81
N ASN A 79 -4.35 3.03 -15.79
CA ASN A 79 -4.53 4.27 -16.53
C ASN A 79 -5.63 4.19 -17.62
N ALA A 80 -6.24 3.01 -17.81
CA ALA A 80 -7.42 2.78 -18.62
C ALA A 80 -8.64 2.44 -17.73
N THR A 81 -9.70 3.25 -17.82
CA THR A 81 -10.90 3.09 -16.96
C THR A 81 -11.57 1.72 -17.12
N THR A 82 -11.64 1.20 -18.35
CA THR A 82 -12.26 -0.11 -18.63
C THR A 82 -11.51 -1.25 -17.94
N GLU A 83 -10.18 -1.23 -17.98
CA GLU A 83 -9.33 -2.21 -17.31
C GLU A 83 -9.47 -2.11 -15.78
N ALA A 84 -9.46 -0.89 -15.24
CA ALA A 84 -9.67 -0.68 -13.80
C ALA A 84 -11.02 -1.23 -13.32
N VAL A 85 -12.09 -1.08 -14.12
CA VAL A 85 -13.41 -1.68 -13.85
C VAL A 85 -13.35 -3.21 -13.86
N GLU A 86 -12.64 -3.83 -14.80
CA GLU A 86 -12.48 -5.28 -14.85
C GLU A 86 -11.73 -5.82 -13.61
N LEU A 87 -10.64 -5.17 -13.22
CA LEU A 87 -9.87 -5.52 -12.02
C LEU A 87 -10.71 -5.36 -10.75
N ALA A 88 -11.45 -4.25 -10.63
CA ALA A 88 -12.33 -3.99 -9.49
C ALA A 88 -13.49 -5.00 -9.40
N THR A 89 -14.06 -5.38 -10.56
CA THR A 89 -15.11 -6.39 -10.63
C THR A 89 -14.58 -7.75 -10.20
N PHE A 90 -13.38 -8.13 -10.64
CA PHE A 90 -12.74 -9.36 -10.22
C PHE A 90 -12.42 -9.35 -8.71
N ALA A 91 -11.89 -8.25 -8.17
CA ALA A 91 -11.61 -8.13 -6.75
C ALA A 91 -12.85 -8.43 -5.88
N ARG A 92 -14.02 -7.93 -6.28
CA ARG A 92 -15.30 -8.28 -5.66
C ARG A 92 -15.62 -9.77 -5.76
N GLN A 93 -15.45 -10.36 -6.95
CA GLN A 93 -15.72 -11.80 -7.16
C GLN A 93 -14.79 -12.69 -6.32
N ALA A 94 -13.54 -12.27 -6.14
CA ALA A 94 -12.55 -12.97 -5.33
C ALA A 94 -12.81 -12.84 -3.81
N GLY A 95 -13.66 -11.89 -3.39
CA GLY A 95 -14.00 -11.68 -1.98
C GLY A 95 -13.13 -10.65 -1.26
N ALA A 96 -12.50 -9.72 -1.98
CA ALA A 96 -11.79 -8.60 -1.35
C ALA A 96 -12.75 -7.67 -0.58
N ASP A 97 -12.27 -7.07 0.50
CA ASP A 97 -13.07 -6.18 1.37
C ASP A 97 -13.14 -4.74 0.84
N ALA A 98 -12.15 -4.35 0.03
CA ALA A 98 -12.09 -3.06 -0.66
C ALA A 98 -11.17 -3.14 -1.87
N ILE A 99 -11.16 -2.07 -2.67
CA ILE A 99 -10.14 -1.86 -3.69
C ILE A 99 -9.27 -0.65 -3.38
N LEU A 100 -8.01 -0.71 -3.81
CA LEU A 100 -7.10 0.42 -3.90
C LEU A 100 -6.91 0.78 -5.38
N THR A 101 -7.31 1.99 -5.78
CA THR A 101 -7.27 2.41 -7.19
C THR A 101 -6.46 3.69 -7.37
N VAL A 102 -5.40 3.60 -8.17
CA VAL A 102 -4.40 4.67 -8.35
C VAL A 102 -4.85 5.71 -9.36
N SER A 103 -4.45 6.97 -9.15
CA SER A 103 -4.56 8.02 -10.18
C SER A 103 -3.94 7.53 -11.50
N PRO A 104 -4.61 7.72 -12.66
CA PRO A 104 -4.09 7.30 -13.96
C PRO A 104 -2.68 7.85 -14.21
N TYR A 105 -1.74 6.95 -14.39
CA TYR A 105 -0.33 7.24 -14.66
C TYR A 105 -0.07 7.32 -16.17
N TYR A 106 1.02 8.00 -16.54
CA TYR A 106 1.45 8.24 -17.93
C TYR A 106 0.57 9.21 -18.75
N ASN A 107 -0.73 8.95 -18.86
CA ASN A 107 -1.64 9.72 -19.73
C ASN A 107 -2.14 11.05 -19.12
N LYS A 108 -1.91 11.29 -17.82
CA LYS A 108 -2.06 12.58 -17.11
C LYS A 108 -3.43 13.26 -17.35
N PRO A 109 -4.56 12.61 -16.99
CA PRO A 109 -5.88 13.21 -17.16
C PRO A 109 -6.05 14.49 -16.34
N SER A 110 -6.96 15.36 -16.79
CA SER A 110 -7.41 16.52 -16.03
C SER A 110 -8.16 16.10 -14.75
N GLN A 111 -8.43 17.03 -13.84
CA GLN A 111 -9.26 16.76 -12.65
C GLN A 111 -10.64 16.20 -13.01
N GLU A 112 -11.25 16.69 -14.10
CA GLU A 112 -12.53 16.14 -14.58
C GLU A 112 -12.37 14.71 -15.12
N GLY A 113 -11.27 14.42 -15.83
CA GLY A 113 -10.96 13.05 -16.26
C GLY A 113 -10.76 12.10 -15.08
N GLN A 114 -10.07 12.54 -14.02
CA GLN A 114 -9.92 11.77 -12.78
C GLN A 114 -11.27 11.55 -12.08
N PHE A 115 -12.12 12.59 -11.99
CA PHE A 115 -13.48 12.46 -11.44
C PHE A 115 -14.29 11.39 -12.17
N LEU A 116 -14.37 11.46 -13.51
CA LEU A 116 -15.13 10.50 -14.31
C LEU A 116 -14.54 9.09 -14.24
N HIS A 117 -13.21 8.96 -14.20
CA HIS A 117 -12.52 7.68 -14.06
C HIS A 117 -12.91 6.98 -12.74
N PHE A 118 -12.71 7.66 -11.61
CA PHE A 118 -12.98 7.07 -10.30
C PHE A 118 -14.47 6.84 -10.05
N LYS A 119 -15.33 7.75 -10.51
CA LYS A 119 -16.79 7.57 -10.44
C LYS A 119 -17.23 6.30 -11.18
N THR A 120 -16.74 6.10 -12.41
CA THR A 120 -17.07 4.91 -13.21
C THR A 120 -16.63 3.62 -12.52
N ILE A 121 -15.44 3.60 -11.90
CA ILE A 121 -14.95 2.44 -11.14
C ILE A 121 -15.82 2.20 -9.91
N ALA A 122 -16.12 3.24 -9.14
CA ALA A 122 -16.91 3.14 -7.92
C ALA A 122 -18.33 2.63 -8.17
N GLU A 123 -18.99 3.09 -9.24
CA GLU A 123 -20.33 2.65 -9.64
C GLU A 123 -20.36 1.17 -10.09
N ALA A 124 -19.26 0.66 -10.67
CA ALA A 124 -19.18 -0.72 -11.15
C ALA A 124 -18.67 -1.73 -10.10
N CYS A 125 -17.86 -1.28 -9.14
CA CYS A 125 -17.10 -2.16 -8.25
C CYS A 125 -17.98 -2.92 -7.24
N GLY A 126 -18.94 -2.24 -6.61
CA GLY A 126 -19.76 -2.81 -5.54
C GLY A 126 -19.04 -3.07 -4.21
N LEU A 127 -17.79 -2.62 -4.06
CA LEU A 127 -17.00 -2.62 -2.82
C LEU A 127 -16.67 -1.18 -2.37
N PRO A 128 -16.23 -0.99 -1.12
CA PRO A 128 -15.52 0.21 -0.71
C PRO A 128 -14.28 0.48 -1.58
N VAL A 129 -14.07 1.76 -1.92
CA VAL A 129 -12.99 2.24 -2.78
C VAL A 129 -12.10 3.19 -1.99
N ILE A 130 -10.81 2.89 -2.00
CA ILE A 130 -9.75 3.76 -1.49
C ILE A 130 -9.00 4.32 -2.70
N LEU A 131 -9.05 5.63 -2.86
CA LEU A 131 -8.28 6.33 -3.88
C LEU A 131 -6.79 6.25 -3.56
N TYR A 132 -5.91 6.23 -4.55
CA TYR A 132 -4.47 6.26 -4.31
C TYR A 132 -3.83 7.41 -5.08
N ASN A 133 -3.47 8.44 -4.32
CA ASN A 133 -2.86 9.67 -4.80
C ASN A 133 -1.33 9.58 -4.64
N ILE A 134 -0.59 9.48 -5.76
CA ILE A 134 0.87 9.33 -5.75
C ILE A 134 1.55 10.12 -6.89
N PRO A 135 1.60 11.47 -6.81
CA PRO A 135 2.15 12.30 -7.88
C PRO A 135 3.59 11.94 -8.27
N GLY A 136 4.41 11.44 -7.34
CA GLY A 136 5.77 10.97 -7.63
C GLY A 136 5.85 9.81 -8.64
N ARG A 137 4.75 9.09 -8.90
CA ARG A 137 4.66 8.04 -9.91
C ARG A 137 3.68 8.36 -11.04
N SER A 138 2.55 8.98 -10.72
CA SER A 138 1.50 9.29 -11.71
C SER A 138 1.69 10.66 -12.39
N ILE A 139 2.54 11.53 -11.85
CA ILE A 139 2.76 12.95 -12.23
C ILE A 139 1.55 13.85 -11.93
N VAL A 140 0.32 13.31 -11.95
CA VAL A 140 -0.90 14.03 -11.61
C VAL A 140 -1.31 13.78 -10.16
N GLU A 141 -1.92 14.79 -9.58
CA GLU A 141 -2.50 14.74 -8.24
C GLU A 141 -4.02 14.68 -8.33
N ILE A 142 -4.66 13.92 -7.44
CA ILE A 142 -6.11 14.00 -7.21
C ILE A 142 -6.35 15.23 -6.33
N GLY A 143 -7.04 16.26 -6.83
CA GLY A 143 -7.31 17.47 -6.05
C GLY A 143 -8.27 17.22 -4.87
N VAL A 144 -8.18 18.05 -3.82
CA VAL A 144 -9.07 17.97 -2.64
C VAL A 144 -10.53 18.15 -3.08
N GLU A 145 -10.79 19.12 -3.94
CA GLU A 145 -12.13 19.40 -4.50
C GLU A 145 -12.64 18.24 -5.36
N THR A 146 -11.75 17.55 -6.06
CA THR A 146 -12.11 16.34 -6.84
C THR A 146 -12.50 15.19 -5.91
N MET A 147 -11.75 14.97 -4.83
CA MET A 147 -12.12 13.97 -3.81
C MET A 147 -13.44 14.30 -3.13
N ALA A 148 -13.72 15.59 -2.86
CA ALA A 148 -14.97 16.04 -2.28
C ALA A 148 -16.17 15.71 -3.20
N ARG A 149 -16.06 16.06 -4.49
CA ARG A 149 -17.07 15.71 -5.51
C ARG A 149 -17.27 14.20 -5.63
N LEU A 150 -16.18 13.43 -5.56
CA LEU A 150 -16.22 11.96 -5.62
C LEU A 150 -16.95 11.36 -4.42
N ARG A 151 -16.62 11.82 -3.20
CA ARG A 151 -17.29 11.37 -1.97
C ARG A 151 -18.78 11.70 -1.99
N GLU A 152 -19.15 12.89 -2.46
CA GLU A 152 -20.56 13.29 -2.60
C GLU A 152 -21.30 12.42 -3.64
N SER A 153 -20.66 12.11 -4.77
CA SER A 153 -21.28 11.38 -5.87
C SER A 153 -21.32 9.86 -5.65
N CYS A 154 -20.35 9.32 -4.92
CA CYS A 154 -20.12 7.88 -4.78
C CYS A 154 -19.88 7.53 -3.29
N PRO A 155 -20.93 7.15 -2.55
CA PRO A 155 -20.83 6.86 -1.11
C PRO A 155 -19.87 5.72 -0.75
N ASN A 156 -19.52 4.85 -1.70
CA ASN A 156 -18.54 3.80 -1.53
C ASN A 156 -17.09 4.25 -1.76
N ILE A 157 -16.84 5.50 -2.16
CA ILE A 157 -15.50 6.11 -2.07
C ILE A 157 -15.30 6.57 -0.63
N ILE A 158 -14.59 5.74 0.14
CA ILE A 158 -14.51 5.87 1.59
C ILE A 158 -13.19 6.45 2.09
N GLY A 159 -12.18 6.54 1.23
CA GLY A 159 -10.85 6.93 1.68
C GLY A 159 -9.83 7.22 0.59
N VAL A 160 -8.63 7.59 1.05
CA VAL A 160 -7.44 7.85 0.25
C VAL A 160 -6.20 7.25 0.89
N LYS A 161 -5.35 6.62 0.08
CA LYS A 161 -3.92 6.41 0.33
C LYS A 161 -3.19 7.63 -0.21
N ASP A 162 -2.68 8.47 0.69
CA ASP A 162 -1.98 9.71 0.34
C ASP A 162 -0.46 9.50 0.37
N ALA A 163 0.14 9.39 -0.82
CA ALA A 163 1.59 9.29 -1.01
C ALA A 163 2.18 10.60 -1.57
N THR A 164 1.65 11.76 -1.15
CA THR A 164 2.20 13.06 -1.55
C THR A 164 3.41 13.50 -0.73
N ALA A 165 3.64 12.88 0.43
CA ALA A 165 4.56 13.33 1.48
C ALA A 165 4.30 14.77 2.00
N ASN A 166 3.14 15.36 1.67
CA ASN A 166 2.73 16.67 2.15
C ASN A 166 1.93 16.53 3.44
N LEU A 167 2.56 16.76 4.59
CA LEU A 167 1.89 16.64 5.90
C LEU A 167 0.67 17.56 6.06
N GLY A 168 0.69 18.74 5.44
CA GLY A 168 -0.45 19.66 5.47
C GLY A 168 -1.68 19.11 4.73
N ARG A 169 -1.48 18.16 3.81
CA ARG A 169 -2.55 17.59 3.00
C ARG A 169 -3.60 16.87 3.83
N ALA A 170 -3.20 16.07 4.82
CA ALA A 170 -4.12 15.39 5.73
C ALA A 170 -5.10 16.36 6.41
N THR A 171 -4.63 17.53 6.83
CA THR A 171 -5.51 18.56 7.41
C THR A 171 -6.49 19.14 6.40
N LEU A 172 -6.02 19.44 5.18
CA LEU A 172 -6.87 19.99 4.12
C LEU A 172 -7.94 18.99 3.68
N ASP A 173 -7.56 17.73 3.50
CA ASP A 173 -8.48 16.64 3.18
C ASP A 173 -9.50 16.45 4.30
N ARG A 174 -9.07 16.41 5.57
CA ARG A 174 -10.00 16.30 6.72
C ARG A 174 -11.01 17.43 6.79
N GLN A 175 -10.60 18.67 6.50
CA GLN A 175 -11.50 19.83 6.54
C GLN A 175 -12.65 19.74 5.53
N VAL A 176 -12.38 19.17 4.35
CA VAL A 176 -13.36 19.10 3.26
C VAL A 176 -14.12 17.78 3.25
N LEU A 177 -13.43 16.68 3.54
CA LEU A 177 -13.97 15.32 3.43
C LEU A 177 -14.61 14.85 4.74
N GLY A 178 -14.31 15.46 5.88
CA GLY A 178 -14.85 15.07 7.19
C GLY A 178 -14.01 14.03 7.92
N GLU A 179 -14.28 13.89 9.22
CA GLU A 179 -13.46 13.10 10.14
C GLU A 179 -13.55 11.58 9.94
N ASP A 180 -14.63 11.14 9.29
CA ASP A 180 -14.93 9.74 8.99
C ASP A 180 -14.32 9.27 7.65
N PHE A 181 -13.70 10.17 6.87
CA PHE A 181 -12.96 9.77 5.67
C PHE A 181 -11.69 9.02 6.07
N VAL A 182 -11.47 7.85 5.47
CA VAL A 182 -10.29 7.02 5.74
C VAL A 182 -9.09 7.60 5.02
N MET A 183 -8.20 8.26 5.74
CA MET A 183 -6.93 8.83 5.27
C MET A 183 -5.77 7.96 5.76
N LEU A 184 -5.11 7.28 4.82
CA LEU A 184 -3.98 6.39 5.11
C LEU A 184 -2.72 6.99 4.50
N SER A 185 -1.65 7.08 5.30
CA SER A 185 -0.35 7.47 4.75
C SER A 185 0.10 6.45 3.71
N GLY A 186 0.56 6.95 2.56
CA GLY A 186 1.26 6.18 1.55
C GLY A 186 2.78 6.21 1.69
N GLU A 187 3.30 6.96 2.67
CA GLU A 187 4.73 7.17 2.93
C GLU A 187 5.08 6.73 4.36
N ASP A 188 5.99 5.76 4.49
CA ASP A 188 6.40 5.22 5.79
C ASP A 188 7.08 6.29 6.67
N ILE A 189 8.02 7.04 6.09
CA ILE A 189 8.87 7.99 6.83
C ILE A 189 8.09 9.17 7.42
N THR A 190 6.94 9.53 6.84
CA THR A 190 6.09 10.65 7.30
C THR A 190 4.81 10.20 8.00
N ALA A 191 4.58 8.89 8.16
CA ALA A 191 3.33 8.36 8.72
C ALA A 191 3.02 8.89 10.13
N LEU A 192 4.04 9.18 10.96
CA LEU A 192 3.84 9.75 12.30
C LEU A 192 3.17 11.12 12.25
N GLY A 193 3.71 12.01 11.42
CA GLY A 193 3.16 13.35 11.22
C GLY A 193 1.81 13.30 10.52
N TYR A 194 1.64 12.40 9.57
CA TYR A 194 0.38 12.23 8.86
C TYR A 194 -0.77 11.85 9.82
N ASN A 195 -0.51 10.91 10.73
CA ASN A 195 -1.46 10.52 11.77
C ASN A 195 -1.75 11.67 12.76
N ALA A 196 -0.75 12.47 13.14
CA ALA A 196 -0.95 13.65 13.98
C ALA A 196 -1.89 14.70 13.35
N HIS A 197 -1.98 14.75 12.02
CA HIS A 197 -2.90 15.60 11.28
C HIS A 197 -4.29 14.95 11.03
N GLY A 198 -4.53 13.76 11.57
CA GLY A 198 -5.82 13.06 11.53
C GLY A 198 -5.86 11.81 10.64
N GLY A 199 -4.74 11.39 10.06
CA GLY A 199 -4.64 10.09 9.40
C GLY A 199 -4.89 8.93 10.36
N GLN A 200 -5.45 7.82 9.85
CA GLN A 200 -5.83 6.67 10.66
C GLN A 200 -4.96 5.42 10.43
N GLY A 201 -3.85 5.54 9.72
CA GLY A 201 -3.00 4.40 9.40
C GLY A 201 -1.98 4.66 8.31
N CYS A 202 -1.31 3.60 7.88
CA CYS A 202 -0.39 3.61 6.76
C CYS A 202 -0.52 2.34 5.92
N ILE A 203 -0.60 2.51 4.60
CA ILE A 203 -0.37 1.41 3.64
C ILE A 203 1.14 1.38 3.36
N SER A 204 1.83 0.55 4.14
CA SER A 204 3.26 0.59 4.43
C SER A 204 4.06 -0.41 3.57
N VAL A 205 5.25 0.01 3.13
CA VAL A 205 6.26 -0.88 2.55
C VAL A 205 7.08 -1.53 3.65
N THR A 206 7.51 -0.75 4.64
CA THR A 206 8.37 -1.21 5.75
C THR A 206 7.74 -2.36 6.54
N SER A 207 6.42 -2.40 6.64
CA SER A 207 5.69 -3.50 7.28
C SER A 207 5.90 -4.86 6.61
N ASN A 208 6.38 -4.94 5.35
CA ASN A 208 6.82 -6.22 4.77
C ASN A 208 8.00 -6.83 5.54
N ILE A 209 8.79 -6.03 6.23
CA ILE A 209 10.05 -6.46 6.88
C ILE A 209 9.93 -6.40 8.40
N ALA A 210 9.22 -5.40 8.91
CA ALA A 210 9.07 -5.14 10.34
C ALA A 210 7.60 -5.07 10.79
N PRO A 211 6.73 -6.05 10.45
CA PRO A 211 5.28 -5.94 10.65
C PRO A 211 4.89 -5.67 12.10
N ALA A 212 5.46 -6.37 13.08
CA ALA A 212 5.16 -6.15 14.50
C ALA A 212 5.60 -4.77 15.02
N LEU A 213 6.69 -4.20 14.48
CA LEU A 213 7.11 -2.84 14.84
C LEU A 213 6.16 -1.81 14.22
N CYS A 214 5.79 -1.97 12.95
CA CYS A 214 4.83 -1.10 12.26
C CYS A 214 3.43 -1.16 12.91
N ALA A 215 2.96 -2.34 13.29
CA ALA A 215 1.70 -2.52 14.01
C ALA A 215 1.70 -1.79 15.36
N ARG A 216 2.76 -1.95 16.18
CA ARG A 216 2.90 -1.21 17.45
C ARG A 216 3.01 0.29 17.25
N PHE A 217 3.72 0.74 16.23
CA PHE A 217 3.83 2.16 15.87
C PHE A 217 2.46 2.77 15.55
N GLN A 218 1.69 2.11 14.68
CA GLN A 218 0.36 2.57 14.31
C GLN A 218 -0.64 2.48 15.46
N ALA A 219 -0.56 1.44 16.30
CA ALA A 219 -1.36 1.33 17.52
C ALA A 219 -1.07 2.48 18.50
N SER A 220 0.20 2.86 18.68
CA SER A 220 0.59 4.00 19.53
C SER A 220 0.01 5.32 19.00
N CYS A 221 0.08 5.54 17.68
CA CYS A 221 -0.56 6.71 17.04
C CYS A 221 -2.08 6.73 17.29
N THR A 222 -2.74 5.58 17.13
CA THR A 222 -4.20 5.44 17.28
C THR A 222 -4.65 5.75 18.72
N GLN A 223 -3.81 5.40 19.70
CA GLN A 223 -4.05 5.67 21.12
C GLN A 223 -3.68 7.09 21.55
N GLY A 224 -3.13 7.90 20.65
CA GLY A 224 -2.63 9.25 20.94
C GLY A 224 -1.27 9.29 21.65
N ASP A 225 -0.59 8.14 21.80
CA ASP A 225 0.76 8.06 22.36
C ASP A 225 1.81 8.38 21.29
N TYR A 226 1.87 9.66 20.89
CA TYR A 226 2.86 10.13 19.91
C TYR A 226 4.29 10.08 20.44
N ALA A 227 4.49 10.13 21.75
CA ALA A 227 5.82 9.99 22.34
C ALA A 227 6.34 8.55 22.22
N GLY A 228 5.48 7.55 22.47
CA GLY A 228 5.79 6.14 22.23
C GLY A 228 5.97 5.84 20.74
N ALA A 229 5.09 6.38 19.88
CA ALA A 229 5.21 6.23 18.44
C ALA A 229 6.53 6.81 17.91
N LEU A 230 6.98 7.98 18.40
CA LEU A 230 8.24 8.59 18.02
C LEU A 230 9.45 7.71 18.36
N LYS A 231 9.45 7.02 19.51
CA LYS A 231 10.54 6.07 19.84
C LYS A 231 10.61 4.90 18.86
N ILE A 232 9.45 4.42 18.38
CA ILE A 232 9.41 3.37 17.37
C ILE A 232 9.82 3.94 16.00
N GLN A 233 9.43 5.18 15.68
CA GLN A 233 9.88 5.91 14.49
C GLN A 233 11.41 6.00 14.46
N ASP A 234 12.08 6.39 15.55
CA ASP A 234 13.55 6.47 15.63
C ASP A 234 14.23 5.12 15.37
N LYS A 235 13.56 4.02 15.74
CA LYS A 235 14.02 2.66 15.49
C LYS A 235 13.79 2.23 14.03
N LEU A 236 12.69 2.66 13.40
CA LEU A 236 12.33 2.29 12.03
C LEU A 236 12.88 3.24 10.97
N ALA A 237 13.23 4.49 11.30
CA ALA A 237 13.59 5.52 10.33
C ALA A 237 14.76 5.13 9.42
N PRO A 238 15.85 4.51 9.91
CA PRO A 238 16.90 4.01 9.03
C PRO A 238 16.39 2.97 8.03
N LEU A 239 15.47 2.09 8.45
CA LEU A 239 14.86 1.08 7.58
C LEU A 239 13.91 1.72 6.57
N HIS A 240 13.09 2.69 6.99
CA HIS A 240 12.23 3.47 6.08
C HIS A 240 13.04 4.11 4.96
N GLN A 241 14.23 4.64 5.24
CA GLN A 241 15.08 5.24 4.22
C GLN A 241 15.78 4.18 3.37
N ALA A 242 16.38 3.17 4.01
CA ALA A 242 17.18 2.15 3.33
C ALA A 242 16.35 1.33 2.32
N LEU A 243 15.08 1.04 2.61
CA LEU A 243 14.20 0.30 1.69
C LEU A 243 13.91 1.04 0.38
N PHE A 244 14.17 2.35 0.31
CA PHE A 244 13.93 3.20 -0.85
C PHE A 244 15.20 3.84 -1.41
N VAL A 245 16.40 3.37 -0.99
CA VAL A 245 17.68 3.82 -1.56
C VAL A 245 17.77 3.52 -3.06
N GLU A 246 17.12 2.44 -3.47
CA GLU A 246 16.84 2.09 -4.86
C GLU A 246 15.32 2.01 -5.07
N PRO A 247 14.83 2.04 -6.33
CA PRO A 247 13.40 1.99 -6.62
C PRO A 247 12.67 0.81 -5.94
N ASN A 248 11.68 1.12 -5.10
CA ASN A 248 10.79 0.11 -4.51
C ASN A 248 10.14 -0.75 -5.62
N PRO A 249 10.19 -2.10 -5.51
CA PRO A 249 10.40 -2.87 -4.28
C PRO A 249 11.76 -3.59 -4.10
N ALA A 250 12.80 -3.24 -4.86
CA ALA A 250 14.09 -3.97 -4.83
C ALA A 250 14.67 -4.12 -3.40
N GLY A 251 14.69 -3.03 -2.62
CA GLY A 251 15.16 -3.06 -1.24
C GLY A 251 14.30 -3.93 -0.31
N ALA A 252 12.98 -3.88 -0.47
CA ALA A 252 12.07 -4.72 0.30
C ALA A 252 12.24 -6.21 -0.02
N LYS A 253 12.39 -6.59 -1.29
CA LYS A 253 12.59 -8.00 -1.65
C LYS A 253 13.94 -8.53 -1.16
N TYR A 254 15.00 -7.72 -1.21
CA TYR A 254 16.28 -8.09 -0.61
C TYR A 254 16.16 -8.32 0.91
N ALA A 255 15.54 -7.38 1.63
CA ALA A 255 15.32 -7.52 3.07
C ALA A 255 14.47 -8.76 3.41
N ALA A 256 13.44 -9.07 2.61
CA ALA A 256 12.61 -10.26 2.78
C ALA A 256 13.42 -11.56 2.55
N GLN A 257 14.34 -11.57 1.58
CA GLN A 257 15.27 -12.68 1.37
C GLN A 257 16.20 -12.89 2.57
N LYS A 258 16.72 -11.80 3.16
CA LYS A 258 17.57 -11.86 4.36
C LYS A 258 16.85 -12.45 5.58
N LEU A 259 15.53 -12.23 5.67
CA LEU A 259 14.68 -12.85 6.68
C LEU A 259 14.24 -14.29 6.33
N GLY A 260 14.63 -14.81 5.17
CA GLY A 260 14.25 -16.15 4.72
C GLY A 260 12.79 -16.28 4.27
N LEU A 261 12.12 -15.16 3.96
CA LEU A 261 10.70 -15.13 3.60
C LEU A 261 10.45 -15.48 2.12
N CYS A 262 11.29 -14.97 1.22
CA CYS A 262 11.18 -15.23 -0.22
C CYS A 262 12.49 -14.95 -0.97
N SER A 263 12.53 -15.20 -2.28
CA SER A 263 13.63 -14.72 -3.14
C SER A 263 13.62 -13.19 -3.25
N ALA A 264 14.79 -12.59 -3.52
CA ALA A 264 14.93 -11.18 -3.86
C ALA A 264 14.54 -10.87 -5.33
N GLU A 265 14.29 -11.91 -6.12
CA GLU A 265 14.01 -11.83 -7.56
C GLU A 265 12.92 -10.81 -7.90
N THR A 266 13.21 -9.88 -8.82
CA THR A 266 12.25 -8.93 -9.41
C THR A 266 12.02 -9.23 -10.89
N ARG A 267 10.98 -8.65 -11.48
CA ARG A 267 10.78 -8.70 -12.93
C ARG A 267 11.24 -7.42 -13.61
N LEU A 268 11.92 -7.56 -14.75
CA LEU A 268 12.27 -6.42 -15.60
C LEU A 268 11.03 -5.56 -15.91
N PRO A 269 11.15 -4.22 -15.89
CA PRO A 269 12.38 -3.43 -15.87
C PRO A 269 13.00 -3.21 -14.47
N LEU A 270 12.41 -3.78 -13.41
CA LEU A 270 13.04 -3.78 -12.09
C LEU A 270 14.18 -4.80 -12.04
N VAL A 271 15.22 -4.47 -11.29
CA VAL A 271 16.37 -5.34 -11.04
C VAL A 271 16.49 -5.56 -9.54
N GLU A 272 17.15 -6.66 -9.17
CA GLU A 272 17.51 -6.91 -7.77
C GLU A 272 18.40 -5.78 -7.24
N LEU A 273 18.34 -5.58 -5.92
CA LEU A 273 19.13 -4.57 -5.23
C LEU A 273 20.63 -4.74 -5.52
N SER A 274 21.32 -3.66 -5.87
CA SER A 274 22.75 -3.71 -6.18
C SER A 274 23.60 -4.13 -4.98
N ASP A 275 24.74 -4.77 -5.24
CA ASP A 275 25.67 -5.18 -4.19
C ASP A 275 26.21 -4.00 -3.36
N GLU A 276 26.28 -2.81 -3.97
CA GLU A 276 26.75 -1.59 -3.34
C GLU A 276 25.78 -1.06 -2.26
N THR A 277 24.47 -1.30 -2.40
CA THR A 277 23.44 -0.80 -1.48
C THR A 277 22.99 -1.84 -0.45
N LYS A 278 23.25 -3.13 -0.67
CA LYS A 278 22.97 -4.22 0.31
C LYS A 278 23.45 -3.90 1.74
N PRO A 279 24.68 -3.40 1.98
CA PRO A 279 25.14 -3.08 3.33
C PRO A 279 24.31 -2.00 4.05
N VAL A 280 23.69 -1.08 3.29
CA VAL A 280 22.83 -0.03 3.85
C VAL A 280 21.55 -0.64 4.44
N ILE A 281 20.95 -1.60 3.73
CA ILE A 281 19.77 -2.32 4.22
C ILE A 281 20.13 -3.21 5.40
N ASP A 282 21.25 -3.94 5.34
CA ASP A 282 21.71 -4.79 6.45
C ASP A 282 21.90 -3.99 7.73
N ALA A 283 22.57 -2.82 7.66
CA ALA A 283 22.76 -1.95 8.81
C ALA A 283 21.44 -1.43 9.38
N ALA A 284 20.48 -1.07 8.52
CA ALA A 284 19.17 -0.59 8.93
C ALA A 284 18.32 -1.70 9.59
N MET A 285 18.38 -2.93 9.07
CA MET A 285 17.72 -4.09 9.65
C MET A 285 18.30 -4.44 11.04
N ALA A 286 19.63 -4.40 11.18
CA ALA A 286 20.30 -4.62 12.47
C ALA A 286 19.93 -3.54 13.50
N HIS A 287 19.87 -2.26 13.09
CA HIS A 287 19.41 -1.16 13.95
C HIS A 287 17.95 -1.37 14.41
N ALA A 288 17.10 -1.87 13.50
CA ALA A 288 15.72 -2.24 13.84
C ALA A 288 15.61 -3.56 14.64
N GLY A 289 16.72 -4.27 14.87
CA GLY A 289 16.77 -5.54 15.61
C GLY A 289 16.02 -6.67 14.92
N LEU A 290 16.11 -6.73 13.59
CA LEU A 290 15.48 -7.76 12.76
C LEU A 290 16.44 -8.89 12.38
N ILE A 291 17.75 -8.64 12.47
CA ILE A 291 18.87 -9.57 12.26
C ILE A 291 19.98 -9.28 13.27
#